data_AF-D3JU59-F1
#
_entry.id   AF-D3JU59-F1
#
_cell.length_a   1.000
_cell.length_b   1.000
_cell.length_c   1.000
_cell.angle_alpha   90.00
_cell.angle_beta   90.00
_cell.angle_gamma   90.00
#
_symmetry.space_group_name_H-M   'P 1'
#
loop_
_entity.id
_entity.type
_entity.pdbx_description
1 polymer ?
#
loop_
_entity_poly.entity_id
_entity_poly.type
_entity_poly.pdbx_seq_one_letter_code
_entity_poly.pdbx_strand_id
1 'polypeptide(L)' 'GNNVRKAWGVPSDLFGTLPGRQTYVIDRKGVVQLVYNNQFQPEKHVAETLKLLPTL' A
#
# COMPACT_ATOMS: atom_id res chain seq x y z
N GLY A 1 14.09 2.65 10.11
CA GLY A 1 12.79 2.99 9.49
C GLY A 1 12.59 2.37 8.12
N ASN A 2 13.39 2.73 7.12
CA ASN A 2 13.09 2.42 5.70
C ASN A 2 13.49 1.02 5.19
N ASN A 3 14.11 0.15 6.00
CA ASN A 3 14.59 -1.15 5.53
C ASN A 3 13.45 -2.05 5.01
N VAL A 4 12.32 -2.08 5.71
CA VAL A 4 11.12 -2.84 5.27
C VAL A 4 10.58 -2.25 3.96
N ARG A 5 10.47 -0.92 3.85
CA ARG A 5 10.00 -0.26 2.61
C ARG A 5 10.89 -0.61 1.41
N LYS A 6 12.20 -0.61 1.60
CA LYS A 6 13.18 -1.02 0.57
C LYS A 6 13.02 -2.48 0.19
N ALA A 7 12.94 -3.39 1.17
CA ALA A 7 12.76 -4.82 0.92
C ALA A 7 11.45 -5.13 0.19
N TRP A 8 10.40 -4.35 0.43
CA TRP A 8 9.09 -4.47 -0.21
C TRP A 8 8.96 -3.65 -1.49
N GLY A 9 10.03 -3.00 -1.96
CA GLY A 9 10.00 -2.22 -3.21
C GLY A 9 9.02 -1.04 -3.22
N VAL A 10 8.68 -0.49 -2.04
CA VAL A 10 7.78 0.66 -1.94
C VAL A 10 8.46 1.86 -2.61
N PRO A 11 7.91 2.41 -3.70
CA PRO A 11 8.52 3.55 -4.37
C PRO A 11 8.46 4.78 -3.46
N SER A 12 9.48 5.62 -3.56
CA SER A 12 9.49 6.93 -2.91
C SER A 12 8.86 7.98 -3.81
N ASP A 13 8.18 8.95 -3.21
CA ASP A 13 7.56 10.07 -3.91
C ASP A 13 8.46 11.32 -3.85
N LEU A 14 8.05 12.38 -4.55
CA LEU A 14 8.73 13.68 -4.61
C LEU A 14 10.25 13.54 -4.88
N PHE A 15 10.60 12.92 -6.02
CA PHE A 15 11.99 12.67 -6.43
C PHE A 15 12.84 11.93 -5.38
N GLY A 16 12.21 11.08 -4.56
CA GLY A 16 12.90 10.28 -3.55
C GLY A 16 13.05 10.95 -2.18
N THR A 17 12.55 12.18 -2.02
CA THR A 17 12.64 12.92 -0.75
C THR A 17 11.54 12.55 0.23
N LEU A 18 10.43 11.98 -0.26
CA LEU A 18 9.29 11.57 0.56
C LEU A 18 9.13 10.04 0.51
N PRO A 19 9.07 9.34 1.66
CA PRO A 19 8.72 7.93 1.66
C PRO A 19 7.31 7.74 1.13
N GLY A 20 7.11 6.83 0.17
CA GLY A 20 5.78 6.64 -0.42
C GLY A 20 4.76 6.05 0.54
N ARG A 21 3.48 6.26 0.23
CA ARG A 21 2.34 5.75 1.02
C ARG A 21 1.71 4.57 0.30
N GLN A 22 1.79 3.40 0.92
CA GLN A 22 1.31 2.16 0.33
C GLN A 22 0.53 1.33 1.35
N THR A 23 -0.61 0.78 0.92
CA THR A 23 -1.41 -0.19 1.66
C THR A 23 -1.30 -1.55 0.98
N TYR A 24 -1.12 -2.59 1.79
CA TYR A 24 -1.19 -3.98 1.37
C TYR A 24 -2.36 -4.64 2.11
N VAL A 25 -3.15 -5.44 1.40
CA VAL A 25 -4.12 -6.36 2.02
C VAL A 25 -3.62 -7.77 1.79
N ILE A 26 -3.40 -8.51 2.87
CA ILE A 26 -2.87 -9.87 2.86
C ILE A 26 -3.92 -10.77 3.50
N ASP A 27 -4.35 -11.82 2.80
CA ASP A 27 -5.33 -12.76 3.33
C ASP A 27 -4.73 -13.75 4.34
N ARG A 28 -5.58 -14.62 4.91
CA ARG A 28 -5.16 -15.64 5.89
C ARG A 28 -4.25 -16.74 5.30
N LYS A 29 -4.18 -16.86 3.98
CA LYS A 29 -3.27 -17.78 3.28
C LYS A 29 -1.92 -17.12 2.98
N GLY A 30 -1.73 -15.86 3.35
CA GLY A 30 -0.51 -15.09 3.10
C GLY A 30 -0.44 -14.54 1.67
N VAL A 31 -1.53 -14.54 0.92
CA VAL A 31 -1.56 -14.01 -0.45
C VAL A 31 -1.87 -12.51 -0.43
N VAL A 32 -1.11 -11.73 -1.19
CA VAL A 32 -1.36 -10.29 -1.36
C VAL A 32 -2.56 -10.11 -2.29
N GLN A 33 -3.66 -9.61 -1.74
CA GLN A 33 -4.91 -9.39 -2.46
C GLN A 33 -5.03 -7.97 -3.01
N LEU A 34 -4.33 -7.01 -2.41
CA LEU A 34 -4.27 -5.63 -2.90
C LEU A 34 -2.93 -5.00 -2.58
N VAL A 35 -2.45 -4.23 -3.57
CA VAL A 35 -1.35 -3.29 -3.44
C VAL A 35 -1.88 -1.94 -3.92
N TYR A 36 -1.98 -0.96 -3.02
CA TYR A 36 -2.49 0.36 -3.34
C TYR A 36 -1.51 1.45 -2.93
N ASN A 37 -1.05 2.25 -3.88
CA ASN A 37 -0.14 3.36 -3.67
C ASN A 37 -0.81 4.67 -4.08
N ASN A 38 -0.97 5.59 -3.12
CA ASN A 38 -1.44 6.95 -3.40
C ASN A 38 -0.99 7.93 -2.30
N GLN A 39 0.03 8.71 -2.59
CA GLN A 39 0.58 9.66 -1.63
C GLN A 39 -0.37 10.80 -1.26
N PHE A 40 -1.19 11.27 -2.20
CA PHE A 40 -1.92 12.53 -2.09
C PHE A 40 -3.43 12.37 -1.80
N GLN A 41 -3.94 11.14 -1.78
CA GLN A 41 -5.35 10.85 -1.46
C GLN A 41 -5.43 9.80 -0.34
N PRO A 42 -5.11 10.17 0.91
CA PRO A 42 -5.05 9.24 2.02
C PRO A 42 -6.36 8.48 2.27
N GLU A 43 -7.52 9.10 2.03
CA GLU A 43 -8.83 8.49 2.20
C GLU A 43 -9.08 7.35 1.20
N LYS A 44 -8.46 7.42 0.02
CA LYS A 44 -8.61 6.37 -1.00
C LYS A 44 -8.01 5.04 -0.57
N HIS A 45 -7.00 5.04 0.31
CA HIS A 45 -6.47 3.79 0.86
C HIS A 45 -7.56 2.97 1.55
N VAL A 46 -8.41 3.63 2.34
CA VAL A 46 -9.54 2.99 3.01
C VAL A 46 -10.61 2.63 1.99
N ALA A 47 -10.96 3.54 1.08
CA ALA A 47 -12.01 3.30 0.09
C ALA A 47 -11.70 2.10 -0.84
N GLU A 48 -10.48 2.00 -1.36
CA GLU A 48 -10.07 0.87 -2.21
C GLU A 48 -9.98 -0.43 -1.43
N THR A 49 -9.53 -0.38 -0.17
CA THR A 49 -9.56 -1.56 0.71
C THR A 49 -10.99 -2.05 0.93
N LEU A 50 -11.93 -1.15 1.27
CA LEU A 50 -13.33 -1.52 1.51
C LEU A 50 -14.04 -2.06 0.26
N LYS A 51 -13.63 -1.66 -0.95
CA LYS A 51 -14.15 -2.25 -2.20
C LYS A 51 -13.68 -3.70 -2.41
N LEU A 52 -12.46 -4.01 -1.98
CA LEU A 52 -11.88 -5.35 -2.09
C LEU A 52 -12.46 -6.32 -1.07
N LEU A 53 -12.61 -5.90 0.19
CA LEU A 53 -12.96 -6.82 1.29
C LEU A 53 -14.17 -7.74 1.02
N PRO A 54 -15.27 -7.30 0.37
CA PRO A 54 -16.41 -8.17 0.06
C PRO A 54 -16.12 -9.30 -0.94
N THR A 55 -14.99 -9.25 -1.66
CA THR A 55 -14.60 -10.25 -2.66
C THR A 55 -13.59 -11.27 -2.14
N LEU A 56 -13.17 -11.16 -0.88
CA LEU A 56 -12.13 -11.99 -0.26
C LEU A 56 -12.69 -13.22 0.46
#